data_AF-A0A6A6M5X4-F1
#
_entry.id   AF-A0A6A6M5X4-F1
#
_cell.length_a   1.000
_cell.length_b   1.000
_cell.length_c   1.000
_cell.angle_alpha   90.00
_cell.angle_beta   90.00
_cell.angle_gamma   90.00
#
_symmetry.space_group_name_H-M   'P 1'
#
loop_
_entity.id
_entity.type
_entity.pdbx_description
1 polymer ?
#
loop_
_entity_poly.entity_id
_entity_poly.type
_entity_poly.pdbx_seq_one_letter_code
_entity_poly.pdbx_strand_id
1 'polypeptide(L)'
;MNLLDRAVKMVAELDEPADQNYVRKHALEQAEALVEDSSWNDENQLQDMYLSRKSFAFDCDAPDPTTNLVQNLREDKKKPSAYIADTTTANAQVRTLPETVRLDARTKLLNPKWYEGMMSSGYEGVREIEKRLTNTVGWSATSGQVDHWVCEEANSTFIRDEEMLNRLMSTNPNSFRKLVQTFLEANGRGYWETSRENIEKLRQLYSEVEDKIEGIDR
;
A
#
# COMPACT_ATOMS: atom_id res chain seq x y z
N MET A 1 19.41 16.36 -2.32
CA MET A 1 19.97 15.18 -1.61
C MET A 1 21.31 15.44 -0.93
N ASN A 2 22.26 16.19 -1.53
CA ASN A 2 23.58 16.47 -0.93
C ASN A 2 23.51 17.10 0.48
N LEU A 3 22.55 18.01 0.72
CA LEU A 3 22.35 18.65 2.02
C LEU A 3 21.97 17.64 3.14
N LEU A 4 21.07 16.70 2.85
CA LEU A 4 20.63 15.70 3.83
C LEU A 4 21.76 14.72 4.17
N ASP A 5 22.51 14.26 3.17
CA ASP A 5 23.66 13.36 3.38
C ASP A 5 24.74 14.01 4.25
N ARG A 6 25.09 15.28 3.97
CA ARG A 6 26.04 16.04 4.80
C ARG A 6 25.54 16.23 6.23
N ALA A 7 24.26 16.57 6.40
CA ALA A 7 23.67 16.76 7.72
C ALA A 7 23.73 15.46 8.55
N VAL A 8 23.36 14.32 7.96
CA VAL A 8 23.39 13.02 8.65
C VAL A 8 24.82 12.64 9.06
N LYS A 9 25.80 12.83 8.18
CA LYS A 9 27.22 12.56 8.49
C LYS A 9 27.75 13.45 9.60
N MET A 10 27.46 14.75 9.53
CA MET A 10 27.87 15.71 10.56
C MET A 10 27.32 15.34 11.94
N VAL A 11 26.04 14.94 12.02
CA VAL A 11 25.41 14.53 13.29
C VAL A 11 25.98 13.21 13.82
N ALA A 12 26.39 12.28 12.96
CA ALA A 12 27.01 11.03 13.38
C ALA A 12 28.39 11.24 14.06
N GLU A 13 29.13 12.27 13.63
CA GLU A 13 30.48 12.56 14.11
C GLU A 13 30.50 13.34 15.45
N LEU A 14 29.39 13.96 15.85
CA LEU A 14 29.30 14.74 17.10
C LEU A 14 29.62 13.88 18.33
N ASP A 15 30.39 14.43 19.27
CA ASP A 15 30.75 13.77 20.52
C ASP A 15 29.62 13.89 21.56
N GLU A 16 28.53 13.16 21.30
CA GLU A 16 27.34 13.09 22.13
C GLU A 16 27.12 11.66 22.62
N PRO A 17 26.55 11.49 23.83
CA PRO A 17 26.29 10.16 24.35
C PRO A 17 25.20 9.43 23.53
N ALA A 18 25.33 8.10 23.45
CA ALA A 18 24.53 7.26 22.54
C ALA A 18 23.02 7.21 22.84
N ASP A 19 22.62 7.60 24.05
CA ASP A 19 21.21 7.73 24.46
C ASP A 19 20.57 9.04 23.96
N GLN A 20 21.38 10.04 23.59
CA GLN A 20 20.94 11.31 23.02
C GLN A 20 21.10 11.35 21.49
N ASN A 21 22.04 10.59 20.94
CA ASN A 21 22.33 10.56 19.51
C ASN A 21 22.21 9.14 18.91
N TYR A 22 21.01 8.82 18.44
CA TYR A 22 20.73 7.53 17.80
C TYR A 22 21.40 7.36 16.43
N VAL A 23 21.74 8.47 15.74
CA VAL A 23 22.43 8.42 14.44
C VAL A 23 23.85 7.90 14.63
N ARG A 24 24.59 8.48 15.59
CA ARG A 24 25.94 8.04 15.99
C ARG A 24 25.92 6.61 16.50
N LYS A 25 24.98 6.28 17.39
CA LYS A 25 24.85 4.92 17.95
C LYS A 25 24.77 3.86 16.86
N HIS A 26 23.82 3.99 15.93
CA HIS A 26 23.67 3.01 14.85
C HIS A 26 24.83 3.03 13.85
N ALA A 27 25.48 4.18 13.63
CA ALA A 27 26.65 4.26 12.75
C ALA A 27 27.86 3.51 13.33
N LEU A 28 28.09 3.60 14.64
CA LEU A 28 29.13 2.84 15.34
C LEU A 28 28.84 1.34 15.33
N GLU A 29 27.62 0.93 15.68
CA GLU A 29 27.20 -0.48 15.64
C GLU A 29 27.33 -1.08 14.22
N GLN A 30 26.99 -0.31 13.18
CA GLN A 30 27.19 -0.75 11.79
C GLN A 30 28.66 -0.86 11.41
N ALA A 31 29.51 0.08 11.85
CA ALA A 31 30.94 0.02 11.60
C ALA A 31 31.58 -1.18 12.32
N GLU A 32 31.18 -1.45 13.56
CA GLU A 32 31.61 -2.62 14.34
C GLU A 32 31.17 -3.92 13.65
N ALA A 33 29.91 -4.03 13.23
CA ALA A 33 29.41 -5.22 12.52
C ALA A 33 30.13 -5.46 11.18
N LEU A 34 30.50 -4.39 10.45
CA LEU A 34 31.28 -4.50 9.22
C LEU A 34 32.73 -4.97 9.49
N VAL A 35 33.32 -4.55 10.62
CA VAL A 35 34.65 -4.98 11.05
C VAL A 35 34.63 -6.42 11.55
N GLU A 36 33.59 -6.84 12.27
CA GLU A 36 33.43 -8.22 12.77
C GLU A 36 33.23 -9.24 11.65
N ASP A 37 32.45 -8.92 10.61
CA ASP A 37 32.19 -9.83 9.49
C ASP A 37 33.49 -10.18 8.71
N SER A 38 34.56 -9.39 8.87
CA SER A 38 35.92 -9.64 8.34
C SER A 38 35.95 -10.10 6.88
N SER A 39 34.94 -9.72 6.08
CA SER A 39 34.70 -10.22 4.73
C SER A 39 35.13 -9.22 3.66
N TRP A 40 36.15 -8.41 3.95
CA TRP A 40 36.48 -7.24 3.14
C TRP A 40 37.98 -7.21 2.86
N ASN A 41 38.33 -7.46 1.60
CA ASN A 41 39.72 -7.38 1.16
C ASN A 41 40.03 -6.06 0.44
N ASP A 42 39.02 -5.24 0.11
CA ASP A 42 39.18 -3.98 -0.63
C ASP A 42 38.11 -2.92 -0.27
N GLU A 43 38.52 -1.63 -0.20
CA GLU A 43 37.65 -0.47 0.11
C GLU A 43 36.46 -0.31 -0.86
N ASN A 44 36.62 -0.78 -2.12
CA ASN A 44 35.55 -0.73 -3.12
C ASN A 44 34.37 -1.66 -2.80
N GLN A 45 34.61 -2.78 -2.11
CA GLN A 45 33.53 -3.70 -1.71
C GLN A 45 32.65 -3.08 -0.62
N LEU A 46 33.25 -2.33 0.30
CA LEU A 46 32.51 -1.58 1.33
C LEU A 46 31.62 -0.51 0.71
N GLN A 47 32.08 0.17 -0.34
CA GLN A 47 31.27 1.14 -1.09
C GLN A 47 30.12 0.48 -1.86
N ASP A 48 30.36 -0.66 -2.52
CA ASP A 48 29.31 -1.40 -3.24
C ASP A 48 28.26 -2.03 -2.30
N MET A 49 28.67 -2.50 -1.11
CA MET A 49 27.71 -3.01 -0.12
C MET A 49 26.91 -1.88 0.57
N TYR A 50 27.53 -0.72 0.76
CA TYR A 50 26.85 0.49 1.24
C TYR A 50 25.84 1.01 0.20
N LEU A 51 26.22 1.03 -1.08
CA LEU A 51 25.37 1.46 -2.19
C LEU A 51 24.23 0.47 -2.43
N SER A 52 24.46 -0.85 -2.39
CA SER A 52 23.38 -1.86 -2.54
C SER A 52 22.39 -1.90 -1.38
N ARG A 53 22.83 -1.59 -0.15
CA ARG A 53 21.93 -1.41 1.00
C ARG A 53 21.20 -0.07 0.98
N LYS A 54 21.74 0.94 0.30
CA LYS A 54 21.13 2.28 0.13
C LYS A 54 20.45 2.50 -1.23
N SER A 55 20.43 1.52 -2.12
CA SER A 55 19.84 1.63 -3.46
C SER A 55 18.33 1.39 -3.47
N PHE A 56 17.60 2.03 -2.57
CA PHE A 56 16.15 2.11 -2.66
C PHE A 56 15.78 3.50 -3.18
N ALA A 57 15.41 3.54 -4.46
CA ALA A 57 14.91 4.73 -5.12
C ALA A 57 13.49 5.01 -4.62
N PHE A 58 13.25 6.24 -4.18
CA PHE A 58 11.94 6.74 -3.81
C PHE A 58 11.08 6.88 -5.07
N ASP A 59 10.06 6.04 -5.21
CA ASP A 59 9.00 6.25 -6.20
C ASP A 59 7.79 6.88 -5.49
N CYS A 60 7.35 8.04 -5.98
CA CYS A 60 6.18 8.74 -5.44
C CYS A 60 4.86 8.13 -5.89
N ASP A 61 4.88 7.30 -6.95
CA ASP A 61 3.68 6.71 -7.55
C ASP A 61 3.42 5.27 -7.05
N ALA A 62 4.36 4.69 -6.30
CA ALA A 62 4.20 3.41 -5.61
C ALA A 62 4.65 3.57 -4.15
N PRO A 63 3.74 3.51 -3.15
CA PRO A 63 4.16 3.49 -1.75
C PRO A 63 5.04 2.26 -1.52
N ASP A 64 6.34 2.48 -1.35
CA ASP A 64 7.34 1.45 -1.05
C ASP A 64 6.82 0.49 0.05
N PRO A 65 7.15 -0.81 0.01
CA PRO A 65 6.76 -1.79 1.03
C PRO A 65 7.53 -1.62 2.35
N THR A 66 7.68 -0.38 2.83
CA THR A 66 8.55 -0.03 3.97
C THR A 66 8.17 -0.73 5.26
N THR A 67 6.87 -0.86 5.56
CA THR A 67 6.43 -1.39 6.86
C THR A 67 6.67 -2.89 6.96
N ASN A 68 6.23 -3.67 5.96
CA ASN A 68 6.45 -5.13 5.94
C ASN A 68 7.93 -5.48 5.67
N LEU A 69 8.66 -4.68 4.89
CA LEU A 69 10.10 -4.85 4.69
C LEU A 69 10.88 -4.67 5.99
N VAL A 70 10.63 -3.57 6.72
CA VAL A 70 11.30 -3.32 8.01
C VAL A 70 10.95 -4.42 9.00
N GLN A 71 9.69 -4.89 9.03
CA GLN A 71 9.32 -6.03 9.85
C GLN A 71 10.15 -7.28 9.50
N ASN A 72 10.36 -7.57 8.22
CA ASN A 72 11.12 -8.73 7.78
C ASN A 72 12.61 -8.62 8.06
N LEU A 73 13.17 -7.41 8.02
CA LEU A 73 14.59 -7.15 8.28
C LEU A 73 14.93 -7.12 9.78
N ARG A 74 13.95 -6.86 10.65
CA ARG A 74 14.16 -6.89 12.10
C ARG A 74 14.28 -8.32 12.63
N GLU A 75 15.22 -8.52 13.55
CA GLU A 75 15.39 -9.80 14.26
C GLU A 75 14.15 -10.17 15.07
N ASP A 76 13.51 -9.18 15.71
CA ASP A 76 12.32 -9.36 16.55
C ASP A 76 11.01 -9.54 15.75
N LYS A 77 11.07 -9.43 14.41
CA LYS A 77 9.90 -9.45 13.51
C LYS A 77 8.77 -8.49 13.93
N LYS A 78 9.09 -7.45 14.70
CA LYS A 78 8.11 -6.51 15.21
C LYS A 78 7.82 -5.43 14.18
N LYS A 79 6.54 -5.33 13.82
CA LYS A 79 6.04 -4.32 12.89
C LYS A 79 6.32 -2.91 13.41
N PRO A 80 6.92 -2.01 12.60
CA PRO A 80 7.09 -0.63 13.01
C PRO A 80 5.75 0.11 13.01
N SER A 81 5.65 1.14 13.84
CA SER A 81 4.52 2.07 13.79
C SER A 81 4.64 2.92 12.52
N ALA A 82 3.59 2.92 11.69
CA ALA A 82 3.54 3.69 10.45
C ALA A 82 2.66 4.93 10.61
N TYR A 83 3.17 6.08 10.18
CA TYR A 83 2.50 7.38 10.30
C TYR A 83 2.50 8.11 8.96
N ILE A 84 1.46 8.90 8.73
CA ILE A 84 1.32 9.81 7.59
C ILE A 84 1.10 11.21 8.14
N ALA A 85 1.93 12.15 7.68
CA ALA A 85 1.75 13.57 7.94
C ALA A 85 0.84 14.18 6.87
N ASP A 86 -0.32 14.66 7.29
CA ASP A 86 -1.27 15.38 6.46
C ASP A 86 -1.11 16.88 6.69
N THR A 87 -0.54 17.55 5.70
CA THR A 87 -0.32 19.01 5.68
C THR A 87 -1.22 19.71 4.66
N THR A 88 -2.30 19.07 4.22
CA THR A 88 -3.23 19.64 3.23
C THR A 88 -3.97 20.88 3.74
N THR A 89 -4.12 21.02 5.06
CA THR A 89 -4.73 22.19 5.71
C THR A 89 -3.72 22.92 6.58
N ALA A 90 -4.06 24.14 7.01
CA ALA A 90 -3.24 24.92 7.93
C ALA A 90 -2.97 24.20 9.27
N ASN A 91 -3.82 23.24 9.65
CA ASN A 91 -3.62 22.41 10.82
C ASN A 91 -2.98 21.09 10.39
N ALA A 92 -1.66 21.00 10.48
CA ALA A 92 -0.92 19.78 10.17
C ALA A 92 -1.26 18.68 11.17
N GLN A 93 -1.61 17.50 10.67
CA GLN A 93 -2.01 16.35 11.48
C GLN A 93 -1.10 15.17 11.18
N VAL A 94 -0.56 14.52 12.22
CA VAL A 94 0.17 13.26 12.07
C VAL A 94 -0.78 12.14 12.49
N ARG A 95 -1.18 11.30 11.53
CA ARG A 95 -2.08 10.17 11.76
C ARG A 95 -1.32 8.87 11.58
N THR A 96 -1.81 7.81 12.18
CA THR A 96 -1.34 6.46 11.87
C THR A 96 -1.78 6.07 10.46
N LEU A 97 -1.06 5.16 9.81
CA LEU A 97 -1.43 4.66 8.49
C LEU A 97 -2.85 4.03 8.46
N PRO A 98 -3.29 3.22 9.44
CA PRO A 98 -4.66 2.70 9.47
C PRO A 98 -5.70 3.83 9.54
N GLU A 99 -5.47 4.88 10.34
CA GLU A 99 -6.38 6.03 10.41
C GLU A 99 -6.51 6.74 9.07
N THR A 100 -5.39 6.92 8.36
CA THR A 100 -5.38 7.54 7.02
C THR A 100 -6.13 6.68 6.00
N VAL A 101 -5.92 5.36 6.01
CA VAL A 101 -6.65 4.42 5.13
C VAL A 101 -8.15 4.45 5.42
N ARG A 102 -8.55 4.45 6.69
CA ARG A 102 -9.97 4.57 7.08
C ARG A 102 -10.58 5.89 6.62
N LEU A 103 -9.83 6.98 6.73
CA LEU A 103 -10.26 8.30 6.27
C LEU A 103 -10.43 8.33 4.74
N ASP A 104 -9.48 7.78 3.98
CA ASP A 104 -9.59 7.68 2.51
C ASP A 104 -10.79 6.81 2.10
N ALA A 105 -10.97 5.64 2.73
CA ALA A 105 -12.11 4.77 2.48
C ALA A 105 -13.45 5.49 2.69
N ARG A 106 -13.61 6.19 3.82
CA ARG A 106 -14.86 6.92 4.16
C ARG A 106 -15.11 8.18 3.37
N THR A 107 -14.06 8.81 2.82
CA THR A 107 -14.20 10.07 2.06
C THR A 107 -14.26 9.84 0.56
N LYS A 108 -13.74 8.71 0.07
CA LYS A 108 -13.67 8.31 -1.34
C LYS A 108 -14.47 7.04 -1.60
N LEU A 109 -13.84 5.87 -1.54
CA LEU A 109 -14.36 4.60 -2.05
C LEU A 109 -15.77 4.28 -1.54
N LEU A 110 -16.04 4.52 -0.26
CA LEU A 110 -17.30 4.21 0.41
C LEU A 110 -18.19 5.43 0.63
N ASN A 111 -17.84 6.58 0.05
CA ASN A 111 -18.63 7.81 0.15
C ASN A 111 -19.61 7.90 -1.03
N PRO A 112 -20.94 7.87 -0.79
CA PRO A 112 -21.94 7.99 -1.85
C PRO A 112 -21.76 9.21 -2.73
N LYS A 113 -21.39 10.34 -2.15
CA LYS A 113 -21.17 11.57 -2.93
C LYS A 113 -19.98 11.44 -3.88
N TRP A 114 -18.97 10.66 -3.51
CA TRP A 114 -17.80 10.46 -4.35
C TRP A 114 -18.06 9.43 -5.45
N TYR A 115 -18.48 8.21 -5.10
CA TYR A 115 -18.67 7.17 -6.11
C TYR A 115 -19.84 7.48 -7.05
N GLU A 116 -20.92 8.13 -6.61
CA GLU A 116 -21.98 8.57 -7.53
C GLU A 116 -21.51 9.71 -8.45
N GLY A 117 -20.66 10.60 -7.94
CA GLY A 117 -20.00 11.62 -8.76
C GLY A 117 -19.09 11.00 -9.84
N MET A 118 -18.36 9.93 -9.48
CA MET A 118 -17.58 9.16 -10.46
C MET A 118 -18.50 8.44 -11.44
N MET A 119 -19.55 7.74 -10.99
CA MET A 119 -20.51 7.06 -11.87
C MET A 119 -21.17 8.02 -12.87
N SER A 120 -21.41 9.27 -12.49
CA SER A 120 -21.91 10.33 -13.39
C SER A 120 -20.94 10.67 -14.51
N SER A 121 -19.65 10.37 -14.35
CA SER A 121 -18.60 10.55 -15.36
C SER A 121 -18.49 9.34 -16.33
N GLY A 122 -19.34 8.33 -16.18
CA GLY A 122 -19.42 7.19 -17.11
C GLY A 122 -18.21 6.26 -17.05
N TYR A 123 -17.68 5.89 -18.22
CA TYR A 123 -16.65 4.86 -18.39
C TYR A 123 -15.39 5.10 -17.54
N GLU A 124 -14.86 6.33 -17.55
CA GLU A 124 -13.66 6.71 -16.78
C GLU A 124 -13.96 6.83 -15.28
N GLY A 125 -15.21 7.07 -14.90
CA GLY A 125 -15.65 7.06 -13.51
C GLY A 125 -15.47 5.70 -12.84
N VAL A 126 -15.88 4.65 -13.54
CA VAL A 126 -15.70 3.26 -13.07
C VAL A 126 -14.21 2.90 -12.94
N ARG A 127 -13.36 3.43 -13.83
CA ARG A 127 -11.91 3.26 -13.75
C ARG A 127 -11.33 3.87 -12.47
N GLU A 128 -11.80 5.05 -12.06
CA GLU A 128 -11.35 5.68 -10.82
C GLU A 128 -11.79 4.90 -9.56
N ILE A 129 -13.00 4.32 -9.58
CA ILE A 129 -13.47 3.43 -8.50
C ILE A 129 -12.58 2.18 -8.40
N GLU A 130 -12.33 1.51 -9.53
CA GLU A 130 -11.44 0.34 -9.59
C GLU A 130 -10.03 0.68 -9.10
N LYS A 131 -9.44 1.77 -9.60
CA LYS A 131 -8.11 2.23 -9.20
C LYS A 131 -8.03 2.47 -7.68
N ARG A 132 -9.07 3.03 -7.07
CA ARG A 132 -9.12 3.27 -5.62
C ARG A 132 -9.13 1.96 -4.82
N LEU A 133 -9.91 0.98 -5.27
CA LEU A 133 -9.92 -0.34 -4.63
C LEU A 133 -8.57 -1.05 -4.77
N THR A 134 -7.98 -1.03 -5.97
CA THR A 134 -6.65 -1.62 -6.24
C THR A 134 -5.57 -0.99 -5.37
N ASN A 135 -5.57 0.33 -5.22
CA ASN A 135 -4.64 1.03 -4.31
C ASN A 135 -4.88 0.63 -2.85
N THR A 136 -6.14 0.47 -2.43
CA THR A 136 -6.49 0.03 -1.07
C THR A 136 -5.94 -1.37 -0.78
N VAL A 137 -6.11 -2.33 -1.70
CA VAL A 137 -5.52 -3.66 -1.56
C VAL A 137 -3.99 -3.62 -1.63
N GLY A 138 -3.41 -2.69 -2.39
CA GLY A 138 -1.97 -2.40 -2.39
C GLY A 138 -1.44 -2.06 -1.00
N TRP A 139 -2.16 -1.24 -0.23
CA TRP A 139 -1.81 -0.96 1.17
C TRP A 139 -1.85 -2.20 2.06
N SER A 140 -2.74 -3.15 1.80
CA SER A 140 -2.74 -4.44 2.52
C SER A 140 -1.46 -5.23 2.26
N ALA A 141 -0.96 -5.22 1.03
CA ALA A 141 0.26 -5.93 0.67
C ALA A 141 1.54 -5.31 1.25
N THR A 142 1.63 -3.97 1.27
CA THR A 142 2.84 -3.24 1.70
C THR A 142 2.88 -3.01 3.21
N SER A 143 1.72 -2.85 3.83
CA SER A 143 1.60 -2.48 5.24
C SER A 143 0.78 -3.43 6.08
N GLY A 144 -0.06 -4.30 5.51
CA GLY A 144 -0.96 -5.19 6.26
C GLY A 144 -1.76 -4.47 7.34
N GLN A 145 -2.19 -3.23 7.08
CA GLN A 145 -2.85 -2.33 8.04
C GLN A 145 -4.21 -1.83 7.55
N VAL A 146 -4.71 -2.40 6.46
CA VAL A 146 -6.07 -2.17 5.97
C VAL A 146 -7.01 -3.09 6.75
N ASP A 147 -8.06 -2.53 7.32
CA ASP A 147 -9.04 -3.35 8.04
C ASP A 147 -9.94 -4.12 7.08
N HIS A 148 -10.36 -5.33 7.47
CA HIS A 148 -11.26 -6.18 6.70
C HIS A 148 -12.59 -5.51 6.33
N TRP A 149 -13.11 -4.63 7.19
CA TRP A 149 -14.41 -3.97 6.95
C TRP A 149 -14.39 -3.12 5.68
N VAL A 150 -13.24 -2.57 5.27
CA VAL A 150 -13.15 -1.73 4.07
C VAL A 150 -13.48 -2.54 2.82
N CYS A 151 -12.94 -3.75 2.70
CA CYS A 151 -13.24 -4.64 1.59
C CYS A 151 -14.66 -5.20 1.67
N GLU A 152 -15.14 -5.53 2.88
CA GLU A 152 -16.49 -6.06 3.07
C GLU A 152 -17.59 -5.04 2.73
N GLU A 153 -17.40 -3.78 3.11
CA GLU A 153 -18.32 -2.68 2.79
C GLU A 153 -18.26 -2.29 1.31
N ALA A 154 -17.06 -2.35 0.70
CA ALA A 154 -16.90 -2.17 -0.74
C ALA A 154 -17.62 -3.27 -1.53
N ASN A 155 -17.49 -4.54 -1.11
CA ASN A 155 -18.22 -5.66 -1.70
C ASN A 155 -19.74 -5.48 -1.52
N SER A 156 -20.18 -5.02 -0.34
CA SER A 156 -21.60 -4.77 -0.09
C SER A 156 -22.16 -3.66 -0.98
N THR A 157 -21.41 -2.57 -1.17
CA THR A 157 -21.83 -1.41 -1.98
C THR A 157 -21.79 -1.68 -3.48
N PHE A 158 -20.73 -2.33 -4.00
CA PHE A 158 -20.51 -2.45 -5.44
C PHE A 158 -20.94 -3.80 -6.04
N ILE A 159 -21.09 -4.85 -5.24
CA ILE A 159 -21.34 -6.23 -5.71
C ILE A 159 -22.65 -6.81 -5.16
N ARG A 160 -22.96 -6.58 -3.88
CA ARG A 160 -24.20 -7.10 -3.28
C ARG A 160 -25.42 -6.29 -3.72
N ASP A 161 -25.28 -4.98 -3.90
CA ASP A 161 -26.29 -4.14 -4.52
C ASP A 161 -26.37 -4.43 -6.03
N GLU A 162 -27.46 -5.07 -6.45
CA GLU A 162 -27.68 -5.46 -7.84
C GLU A 162 -27.87 -4.25 -8.77
N GLU A 163 -28.39 -3.12 -8.27
CA GLU A 163 -28.54 -1.92 -9.09
C GLU A 163 -27.16 -1.34 -9.43
N MET A 164 -26.31 -1.17 -8.42
CA MET A 164 -24.94 -0.67 -8.59
C MET A 164 -24.10 -1.63 -9.44
N LEU A 165 -24.19 -2.93 -9.19
CA LEU A 165 -23.52 -3.98 -9.96
C LEU A 165 -23.82 -3.86 -11.47
N ASN A 166 -25.11 -3.80 -11.81
CA ASN A 166 -25.55 -3.70 -13.20
C ASN A 166 -25.08 -2.39 -13.86
N ARG A 167 -25.10 -1.28 -13.11
CA ARG A 167 -24.57 0.01 -13.57
C ARG A 167 -23.06 -0.07 -13.85
N LEU A 168 -22.27 -0.66 -12.97
CA LEU A 168 -20.82 -0.79 -13.15
C LEU A 168 -20.49 -1.67 -14.37
N MET A 169 -21.15 -2.83 -14.47
CA MET A 169 -20.91 -3.81 -15.54
C MET A 169 -21.38 -3.33 -16.91
N SER A 170 -22.44 -2.51 -16.99
CA SER A 170 -22.87 -1.89 -18.25
C SER A 170 -22.00 -0.69 -18.66
N THR A 171 -21.54 0.10 -17.68
CA THR A 171 -20.77 1.32 -17.95
C THR A 171 -19.35 1.01 -18.42
N ASN A 172 -18.65 0.08 -17.75
CA ASN A 172 -17.27 -0.27 -18.12
C ASN A 172 -16.97 -1.73 -17.70
N PRO A 173 -17.20 -2.71 -18.60
CA PRO A 173 -16.93 -4.12 -18.32
C PRO A 173 -15.45 -4.39 -17.97
N ASN A 174 -14.51 -3.70 -18.63
CA ASN A 174 -13.07 -3.91 -18.42
C ASN A 174 -12.61 -3.52 -17.02
N SER A 175 -13.05 -2.35 -16.53
CA SER A 175 -12.75 -1.91 -15.17
C SER A 175 -13.56 -2.69 -14.13
N PHE A 176 -14.79 -3.08 -14.44
CA PHE A 176 -15.56 -3.96 -13.56
C PHE A 176 -14.88 -5.32 -13.37
N ARG A 177 -14.36 -5.94 -14.45
CA ARG A 177 -13.57 -7.17 -14.37
C ARG A 177 -12.37 -7.02 -13.44
N LYS A 178 -11.60 -5.95 -13.58
CA LYS A 178 -10.46 -5.65 -12.70
C LYS A 178 -10.89 -5.47 -11.25
N LEU A 179 -12.00 -4.79 -11.01
CA LEU A 179 -12.56 -4.60 -9.67
C LEU A 179 -12.91 -5.96 -9.01
N VAL A 180 -13.57 -6.86 -9.74
CA VAL A 180 -13.87 -8.23 -9.26
C VAL A 180 -12.58 -9.03 -9.02
N GLN A 181 -11.61 -8.93 -9.94
CA GLN A 181 -10.31 -9.57 -9.80
C GLN A 181 -9.58 -9.10 -8.53
N THR A 182 -9.60 -7.80 -8.25
CA THR A 182 -8.99 -7.22 -7.05
C THR A 182 -9.64 -7.75 -5.76
N PHE A 183 -10.96 -7.94 -5.73
CA PHE A 183 -11.64 -8.58 -4.59
C PHE A 183 -11.21 -10.03 -4.40
N LEU A 184 -11.15 -10.81 -5.49
CA LEU A 184 -10.68 -12.20 -5.44
C LEU A 184 -9.21 -12.30 -5.03
N GLU A 185 -8.36 -11.37 -5.47
CA GLU A 185 -6.95 -11.27 -5.08
C GLU A 185 -6.82 -10.93 -3.59
N ALA A 186 -7.60 -9.97 -3.10
CA ALA A 186 -7.60 -9.62 -1.68
C ALA A 186 -7.96 -10.82 -0.80
N ASN A 187 -8.93 -11.63 -1.21
CA ASN A 187 -9.27 -12.86 -0.50
C ASN A 187 -8.18 -13.94 -0.65
N GLY A 188 -7.70 -14.19 -1.86
CA GLY A 188 -6.69 -15.22 -2.13
C GLY A 188 -5.33 -14.97 -1.45
N ARG A 189 -5.01 -13.70 -1.17
CA ARG A 189 -3.80 -13.30 -0.42
C ARG A 189 -4.02 -13.19 1.10
N GLY A 190 -5.22 -13.46 1.60
CA GLY A 190 -5.55 -13.39 3.03
C GLY A 190 -5.72 -11.97 3.59
N TYR A 191 -5.86 -10.96 2.73
CA TYR A 191 -6.13 -9.58 3.15
C TYR A 191 -7.59 -9.35 3.49
N TRP A 192 -8.49 -10.14 2.91
CA TRP A 192 -9.92 -10.03 3.13
C TRP A 192 -10.55 -11.41 3.40
N GLU A 193 -11.14 -11.56 4.58
CA GLU A 193 -11.93 -12.72 4.95
C GLU A 193 -13.41 -12.40 4.79
N THR A 194 -14.13 -13.26 4.06
CA THR A 194 -15.56 -13.08 3.78
C THR A 194 -16.27 -14.43 3.62
N SER A 195 -17.59 -14.42 3.46
CA SER A 195 -18.38 -15.63 3.30
C SER A 195 -18.06 -16.37 1.99
N ARG A 196 -18.21 -17.71 2.00
CA ARG A 196 -18.08 -18.52 0.78
C ARG A 196 -19.04 -18.10 -0.33
N GLU A 197 -20.23 -17.63 0.04
CA GLU A 197 -21.24 -17.12 -0.87
C GLU A 197 -20.75 -15.88 -1.62
N ASN A 198 -20.12 -14.92 -0.92
CA ASN A 198 -19.55 -13.73 -1.56
C ASN A 198 -18.46 -14.10 -2.58
N ILE A 199 -17.59 -15.06 -2.23
CA ILE A 199 -16.52 -15.51 -3.13
C ILE A 199 -17.09 -16.22 -4.36
N GLU A 200 -18.12 -17.05 -4.18
CA GLU A 200 -18.76 -17.74 -5.31
C GLU A 200 -19.46 -16.74 -6.24
N LYS A 201 -20.16 -15.74 -5.67
CA LYS A 201 -20.78 -14.66 -6.46
C LYS A 201 -19.73 -13.89 -7.26
N LEU A 202 -18.60 -13.53 -6.66
CA LEU A 202 -17.51 -12.85 -7.35
C LEU A 202 -16.93 -13.70 -8.50
N ARG A 203 -16.79 -15.01 -8.32
CA ARG A 203 -16.33 -15.93 -9.39
C ARG A 203 -17.32 -16.01 -10.54
N GLN A 204 -18.62 -16.10 -10.25
CA GLN A 204 -19.67 -16.09 -11.26
C GLN A 204 -19.63 -14.79 -12.07
N LEU A 205 -19.58 -13.64 -11.39
CA LEU A 205 -19.48 -12.32 -12.03
C LEU A 205 -18.21 -12.16 -12.86
N TYR A 206 -17.10 -12.74 -12.43
CA TYR A 206 -15.86 -12.76 -13.21
C TYR A 206 -16.04 -13.52 -14.54
N SER A 207 -16.68 -14.70 -14.51
CA SER A 207 -17.00 -15.44 -15.73
C SER A 207 -17.98 -14.69 -16.63
N GLU A 208 -19.04 -14.11 -16.07
CA GLU A 208 -20.04 -13.35 -16.84
C GLU A 208 -19.45 -12.12 -17.55
N VAL A 209 -18.56 -11.38 -16.87
CA VAL A 209 -17.93 -10.21 -17.48
C VAL A 209 -16.88 -10.61 -18.54
N GLU A 210 -16.17 -11.72 -18.36
CA GLU A 210 -15.25 -12.26 -19.38
C GLU A 210 -16.01 -12.68 -20.64
N ASP A 211 -17.10 -13.45 -20.50
CA ASP A 211 -17.94 -13.87 -21.63
C ASP A 211 -18.44 -12.64 -22.41
N LYS A 212 -18.83 -11.58 -21.71
CA LYS A 212 -19.27 -10.30 -22.30
C LYS A 212 -18.15 -9.52 -23.00
N ILE A 213 -16.92 -9.57 -22.50
CA ILE A 213 -15.77 -8.89 -23.11
C ILE A 213 -15.27 -9.65 -24.35
N GLU A 214 -15.20 -10.97 -24.25
CA GLU A 214 -14.73 -11.86 -25.33
C GLU A 214 -15.80 -12.12 -26.40
N GLY A 215 -17.04 -11.68 -26.18
CA GLY A 215 -18.14 -11.78 -27.14
C GLY A 215 -18.69 -13.19 -27.32
N ILE A 216 -18.60 -14.02 -26.27
CA ILE A 216 -19.14 -15.38 -26.27
C ILE A 216 -20.60 -15.29 -25.81
N ASP A 217 -21.52 -15.12 -26.76
CA ASP A 217 -22.95 -15.32 -26.49
C ASP A 217 -23.21 -16.82 -26.27
N ARG A 218 -23.72 -17.19 -25.09
CA ARG A 218 -24.21 -18.55 -24.79
C ARG A 218 -25.59 -18.81 -25.39
#